data_AF-A0A2N0HDY5-F1
#
_entry.id   AF-A0A2N0HDY5-F1
#
_cell.length_a   1.000
_cell.length_b   1.000
_cell.length_c   1.000
_cell.angle_alpha   90.00
_cell.angle_beta   90.00
_cell.angle_gamma   90.00
#
_symmetry.space_group_name_H-M   'P 1'
#
loop_
_entity.id
_entity.type
_entity.pdbx_description
1 polymer ?
#
loop_
_entity_poly.entity_id
_entity_poly.type
_entity_poly.pdbx_seq_one_letter_code
_entity_poly.pdbx_strand_id
1 'polypeptide(L)'
;MEKELHEQYEYARNRIKQKKRLYYHFVFFTLCSLFLFMAVYFFETAIELNWCIWIITLWLFIFVLHFIKVFITDRFMNKYWERDQIDRLVALQQKKITQLQSKIESNNSK
;
A
#
# COMPACT_ATOMS: atom_id res chain seq x y z
N MET A 1 8.13 19.49 22.81
CA MET A 1 9.16 19.20 21.80
C MET A 1 9.41 17.70 21.57
N GLU A 2 10.09 16.94 22.44
CA GLU A 2 10.37 15.51 22.13
C GLU A 2 9.11 14.63 22.01
N LYS A 3 8.13 14.83 22.90
CA LYS A 3 6.84 14.09 22.84
C LYS A 3 6.05 14.39 21.56
N GLU A 4 6.02 15.64 21.14
CA GLU A 4 5.30 16.07 19.93
C GLU A 4 5.95 15.51 18.66
N LEU A 5 7.29 15.50 18.60
CA LEU A 5 8.02 14.89 17.48
C LEU A 5 7.75 13.38 17.40
N HIS A 6 7.72 12.71 18.56
CA HIS A 6 7.40 11.29 18.62
C HIS A 6 5.98 10.98 18.13
N GLU A 7 5.00 11.80 18.52
CA GLU A 7 3.61 11.67 18.06
C GLU A 7 3.46 11.91 16.54
N GLN A 8 4.13 12.94 16.00
CA GLN A 8 4.16 13.20 14.55
C GLN A 8 4.74 12.01 13.77
N TYR A 9 5.83 11.43 14.29
CA TYR A 9 6.45 10.26 13.70
C TYR A 9 5.52 9.02 13.74
N GLU A 10 4.92 8.72 14.89
CA GLU A 10 3.97 7.60 15.04
C GLU A 10 2.75 7.77 14.12
N TYR A 11 2.23 9.00 13.99
CA TYR A 11 1.18 9.31 13.04
C TYR A 11 1.62 9.01 11.59
N ALA A 12 2.76 9.54 11.16
CA ALA A 12 3.30 9.32 9.82
C ALA A 12 3.49 7.82 9.53
N ARG A 13 4.07 7.07 10.48
CA ARG A 13 4.25 5.63 10.40
C ARG A 13 2.93 4.87 10.21
N ASN A 14 1.91 5.22 10.99
CA ASN A 14 0.60 4.58 10.89
C ASN A 14 -0.07 4.87 9.54
N ARG A 15 0.10 6.08 8.98
CA ARG A 15 -0.37 6.43 7.63
C ARG A 15 0.35 5.62 6.54
N ILE A 16 1.65 5.39 6.67
CA ILE A 16 2.39 4.56 5.72
C ILE A 16 1.93 3.10 5.77
N LYS A 17 1.70 2.53 6.96
CA LYS A 17 1.12 1.18 7.10
C LYS A 17 -0.25 1.04 6.42
N GLN A 18 -1.10 2.05 6.51
CA GLN A 18 -2.40 2.07 5.83
C GLN A 18 -2.23 2.06 4.30
N LYS A 19 -1.32 2.89 3.76
CA LYS A 19 -1.01 2.89 2.31
C LYS A 19 -0.48 1.54 1.83
N LYS A 20 0.42 0.90 2.60
CA LYS A 20 0.92 -0.46 2.32
C LYS A 20 -0.21 -1.47 2.21
N ARG A 21 -1.15 -1.46 3.17
CA ARG A 21 -2.30 -2.37 3.18
C ARG A 21 -3.25 -2.13 2.01
N LEU A 22 -3.53 -0.86 1.69
CA LEU A 22 -4.37 -0.50 0.54
C LEU A 22 -3.74 -0.99 -0.77
N TYR A 23 -2.43 -0.78 -0.95
CA TYR A 23 -1.72 -1.25 -2.13
C TYR A 23 -1.78 -2.77 -2.27
N TYR A 24 -1.55 -3.51 -1.18
CA TYR A 24 -1.70 -4.96 -1.17
C TYR A 24 -3.11 -5.39 -1.58
N HIS A 25 -4.14 -4.76 -1.00
CA HIS A 25 -5.52 -5.07 -1.34
C HIS A 25 -5.85 -4.75 -2.81
N PHE A 26 -5.37 -3.62 -3.32
CA PHE A 26 -5.54 -3.23 -4.72
C PHE A 26 -4.89 -4.24 -5.67
N VAL A 27 -3.63 -4.62 -5.43
CA VAL A 27 -2.92 -5.62 -6.24
C VAL A 27 -3.63 -6.98 -6.19
N PHE A 28 -3.99 -7.43 -5.00
CA PHE A 28 -4.75 -8.68 -4.81
C PHE A 28 -6.07 -8.65 -5.57
N PHE A 29 -6.86 -7.59 -5.43
CA PHE A 29 -8.14 -7.43 -6.12
C PHE A 29 -7.98 -7.45 -7.64
N THR A 30 -7.00 -6.73 -8.17
CA THR A 30 -6.77 -6.65 -9.62
C THR A 30 -6.38 -8.02 -10.20
N LEU A 31 -5.48 -8.74 -9.51
CA LEU A 31 -5.07 -10.09 -9.92
C LEU A 31 -6.21 -11.10 -9.79
N CYS A 32 -6.97 -11.03 -8.70
CA CYS A 32 -8.12 -11.91 -8.48
C CYS A 32 -9.19 -11.68 -9.55
N SER A 33 -9.46 -10.43 -9.90
CA SER A 33 -10.39 -10.07 -10.96
C SER A 33 -9.94 -10.60 -12.33
N LEU A 34 -8.65 -10.43 -12.68
CA LEU A 34 -8.08 -10.98 -13.92
C LEU A 34 -8.15 -12.52 -13.94
N PHE A 35 -7.86 -13.16 -12.81
CA PHE A 35 -7.95 -14.60 -12.64
C PHE A 35 -9.38 -15.11 -12.85
N LEU A 36 -10.38 -14.49 -12.22
CA LEU A 36 -11.78 -14.88 -12.37
C LEU A 36 -12.27 -14.65 -13.80
N PHE A 37 -11.88 -13.55 -14.44
CA PHE A 37 -12.21 -13.29 -15.85
C PHE A 37 -11.64 -14.38 -16.77
N MET A 38 -10.37 -14.73 -16.58
CA MET A 38 -9.71 -15.79 -17.34
C MET A 38 -10.35 -17.15 -17.08
N ALA A 39 -10.69 -17.46 -15.83
CA ALA A 39 -11.36 -18.70 -15.45
C ALA A 39 -12.73 -18.83 -16.13
N VAL A 40 -13.53 -17.77 -16.18
CA VAL A 40 -14.84 -17.76 -16.86
C VAL A 40 -14.68 -17.94 -18.38
N TYR A 41 -13.73 -17.25 -19.00
CA TYR A 41 -13.46 -17.34 -20.44
C TYR A 41 -13.05 -18.76 -20.86
N PHE A 42 -12.17 -19.41 -20.10
CA PHE A 42 -11.76 -20.79 -20.37
C PHE A 42 -12.85 -21.82 -20.00
N PHE A 43 -13.81 -21.48 -19.13
CA PHE A 43 -14.87 -22.40 -18.70
C PHE A 43 -15.85 -22.74 -19.82
N GLU A 44 -16.12 -21.82 -20.75
CA GLU A 44 -17.03 -22.09 -21.88
C GLU A 44 -16.50 -23.17 -22.84
N THR A 45 -15.20 -23.51 -22.77
CA THR A 45 -14.56 -24.46 -23.70
C THR A 45 -14.12 -25.78 -23.06
N ALA A 46 -14.17 -25.91 -21.73
CA ALA A 46 -13.57 -27.05 -21.00
C ALA A 46 -14.53 -27.68 -19.98
N ILE A 47 -15.69 -28.16 -20.44
CA ILE A 47 -16.69 -28.81 -19.58
C ILE A 47 -16.31 -30.25 -19.24
N GLU A 48 -15.46 -30.90 -20.03
CA GLU A 48 -15.05 -32.29 -19.79
C GLU A 48 -13.66 -32.38 -19.13
N LEU A 49 -13.70 -32.56 -17.80
CA LEU A 49 -12.72 -33.31 -17.01
C LEU A 49 -11.25 -32.86 -17.09
N ASN A 50 -10.86 -31.92 -16.21
CA ASN A 50 -9.51 -31.96 -15.64
C ASN A 50 -9.40 -31.16 -14.34
N TRP A 51 -9.79 -31.79 -13.22
CA TRP A 51 -9.58 -31.26 -11.86
C TRP A 51 -8.12 -30.84 -11.61
N CYS A 52 -7.16 -31.51 -12.25
CA CYS A 52 -5.75 -31.13 -12.21
C CYS A 52 -5.51 -29.70 -12.75
N ILE A 53 -6.18 -29.29 -13.82
CA ILE A 53 -6.05 -27.93 -14.37
C ILE A 53 -6.54 -26.91 -13.35
N TRP A 54 -7.63 -27.18 -12.63
CA TRP A 54 -8.15 -26.30 -11.57
C TRP A 54 -7.17 -26.16 -10.41
N ILE A 55 -6.61 -27.27 -9.94
CA ILE A 55 -5.64 -27.27 -8.84
C ILE A 55 -4.37 -26.52 -9.25
N ILE A 56 -3.85 -26.78 -10.45
CA ILE A 56 -2.66 -26.10 -10.98
C ILE A 56 -2.91 -24.60 -11.17
N THR A 57 -4.08 -24.23 -11.70
CA THR A 57 -4.46 -22.83 -11.94
C THR A 57 -4.61 -22.05 -10.64
N LEU A 58 -5.25 -22.64 -9.62
CA LEU A 58 -5.35 -22.05 -8.28
C LEU A 58 -3.97 -21.92 -7.62
N TRP A 59 -3.12 -22.95 -7.73
CA TRP A 59 -1.75 -22.89 -7.21
C TRP A 59 -0.91 -21.82 -7.90
N LEU A 60 -1.03 -21.68 -9.22
CA LEU A 60 -0.36 -20.64 -9.98
C LEU A 60 -0.81 -19.25 -9.52
N PHE A 61 -2.10 -19.04 -9.28
CA PHE A 61 -2.63 -17.78 -8.75
C PHE A 61 -2.02 -17.41 -7.40
N ILE A 62 -1.97 -18.37 -6.45
CA ILE A 62 -1.33 -18.17 -5.14
C ILE A 62 0.16 -17.87 -5.31
N PHE A 63 0.84 -18.56 -6.22
CA PHE A 63 2.27 -18.34 -6.49
C PHE A 63 2.54 -16.95 -7.05
N VAL A 64 1.72 -16.46 -7.99
CA VAL A 64 1.82 -15.11 -8.55
C VAL A 64 1.59 -14.05 -7.46
N LEU A 65 0.61 -14.25 -6.58
CA LEU A 65 0.40 -13.37 -5.43
C LEU A 65 1.63 -13.32 -4.51
N HIS A 66 2.20 -14.48 -4.19
CA HIS A 66 3.41 -14.56 -3.37
C HIS A 66 4.60 -13.87 -4.06
N PHE A 67 4.77 -14.09 -5.36
CA PHE A 67 5.82 -13.47 -6.16
C PHE A 67 5.72 -11.95 -6.13
N ILE A 68 4.54 -11.38 -6.39
CA ILE A 68 4.34 -9.92 -6.40
C ILE A 68 4.52 -9.33 -5.00
N LYS A 69 4.07 -10.02 -3.95
CA LYS A 69 4.31 -9.60 -2.56
C LYS A 69 5.81 -9.50 -2.27
N VAL A 70 6.58 -10.56 -2.52
CA VAL A 70 8.00 -10.63 -2.14
C VAL A 70 8.90 -9.79 -3.06
N PHE A 71 8.70 -9.86 -4.38
CA PHE A 71 9.61 -9.22 -5.34
C PHE A 71 9.28 -7.77 -5.66
N ILE A 72 8.00 -7.39 -5.64
CA ILE A 72 7.56 -6.02 -5.95
C ILE A 72 7.28 -5.27 -4.65
N THR A 73 6.31 -5.75 -3.85
CA THR A 73 5.81 -5.00 -2.70
C THR A 73 6.88 -4.80 -1.63
N ASP A 74 7.58 -5.87 -1.23
CA ASP A 74 8.61 -5.79 -0.19
C ASP A 74 9.89 -5.08 -0.68
N ARG A 75 10.23 -5.19 -1.97
CA ARG A 75 11.37 -4.48 -2.57
C ARG A 75 11.10 -2.97 -2.67
N PHE A 76 9.92 -2.59 -3.17
CA PHE A 76 9.54 -1.20 -3.37
C PHE A 76 9.28 -0.49 -2.04
N MET A 77 8.54 -1.13 -1.12
CA MET A 77 8.20 -0.55 0.19
C MET A 77 9.09 -1.06 1.32
N ASN A 78 10.40 -1.15 1.03
CA ASN A 78 11.40 -1.56 2.01
C ASN A 78 11.52 -0.57 3.18
N LYS A 79 12.32 -0.93 4.19
CA LYS A 79 12.49 -0.11 5.40
C LYS A 79 13.08 1.27 5.14
N TYR A 80 13.94 1.41 4.12
CA TYR A 80 14.51 2.71 3.75
C TYR A 80 13.47 3.61 3.10
N TRP A 81 12.68 3.07 2.17
CA TRP A 81 11.56 3.79 1.58
C TRP A 81 10.55 4.24 2.64
N GLU A 82 10.23 3.37 3.61
CA GLU A 82 9.32 3.73 4.71
C GLU A 82 9.85 4.90 5.54
N ARG A 83 11.14 4.92 5.86
CA ARG A 83 11.76 6.03 6.59
C ARG A 83 11.73 7.33 5.78
N ASP A 84 12.14 7.29 4.52
CA ASP A 84 12.12 8.46 3.63
C ASP A 84 10.72 9.10 3.55
N GLN A 85 9.68 8.26 3.42
CA GLN A 85 8.30 8.76 3.39
C GLN A 85 7.85 9.36 4.72
N ILE A 86 8.27 8.78 5.84
CA ILE A 86 7.97 9.32 7.17
C ILE A 86 8.67 10.68 7.35
N ASP A 87 9.96 10.77 7.03
CA ASP A 87 10.74 12.00 7.16
C ASP A 87 10.14 13.12 6.31
N ARG A 88 9.73 12.79 5.08
CA ARG A 88 9.02 13.73 4.20
C ARG A 88 7.69 14.20 4.80
N LEU A 89 6.91 13.31 5.41
CA LEU A 89 5.64 13.64 6.05
C LEU A 89 5.83 14.55 7.26
N VAL A 90 6.81 14.24 8.11
CA VAL A 90 7.17 15.03 9.30
C VAL A 90 7.63 16.43 8.87
N ALA A 91 8.49 16.54 7.86
CA ALA A 91 8.94 17.82 7.32
C ALA A 91 7.77 18.68 6.80
N LEU A 92 6.79 18.07 6.12
CA LEU A 92 5.59 18.77 5.65
C LEU A 92 4.71 19.25 6.81
N GLN A 93 4.57 18.44 7.87
CA GLN A 93 3.82 18.82 9.07
C GLN A 93 4.49 20.01 9.76
N GLN A 94 5.81 19.96 9.96
CA GLN A 94 6.55 21.04 10.59
C GLN A 94 6.44 22.35 9.80
N LYS A 95 6.58 22.29 8.47
CA LYS A 95 6.39 23.46 7.60
C LYS A 95 4.99 24.07 7.75
N LYS A 96 3.96 23.22 7.86
CA LYS A 96 2.58 23.68 8.02
C LYS A 96 2.33 24.31 9.40
N ILE A 97 2.97 23.79 10.45
CA ILE A 97 2.93 24.40 11.80
C ILE A 97 3.52 25.80 11.75
N THR A 98 4.71 25.98 11.15
CA THR A 98 5.35 27.30 11.02
C THR A 98 4.49 28.29 10.25
N GLN A 99 3.85 27.87 9.16
CA GLN A 99 2.94 28.72 8.38
C GLN A 99 1.69 29.13 9.17
N LEU A 100 1.17 28.23 10.02
CA LEU A 100 0.02 28.54 10.88
C LEU A 100 0.42 29.51 11.99
N GLN A 101 1.60 29.34 12.59
CA GLN A 101 2.15 30.26 13.60
C GLN A 101 2.32 31.67 13.02
N SER A 102 2.95 31.81 11.85
CA SER A 102 3.12 33.12 11.21
C SER A 102 1.78 33.77 10.86
N LYS A 103 0.76 32.98 10.49
CA LYS A 103 -0.58 33.50 10.19
C LYS A 103 -1.28 34.01 11.44
N ILE A 104 -1.16 33.30 12.57
CA ILE A 104 -1.72 33.71 13.86
C ILE A 104 -1.05 35.01 14.33
N GLU A 105 0.27 35.11 14.28
CA GLU A 105 1.02 36.33 14.63
C GLU A 105 0.59 37.52 13.76
N SER A 106 0.47 37.32 12.44
CA SER A 106 0.02 38.38 11.53
C SER A 106 -1.42 38.84 11.78
N ASN A 107 -2.29 37.94 12.24
CA ASN A 107 -3.68 38.26 12.58
C ASN A 107 -3.80 38.96 13.94
N ASN A 108 -2.97 38.59 14.92
CA ASN A 108 -2.95 39.24 16.25
C ASN A 108 -2.26 40.61 16.24
N SER A 109 -1.43 40.89 15.22
CA SER A 109 -0.77 42.18 15.00
C SER A 109 -1.64 43.20 14.24
N LYS A 110 -2.84 42.82 13.81
CA LYS A 110 -3.84 43.70 13.18
C LYS A 110 -4.94 44.02 14.17
#